data_AF-A0AAE4D253-F1
#
_entry.id   AF-A0AAE4D253-F1
#
_cell.length_a   1.000
_cell.length_b   1.000
_cell.length_c   1.000
_cell.angle_alpha   90.00
_cell.angle_beta   90.00
_cell.angle_gamma   90.00
#
_symmetry.space_group_name_H-M   'P 1'
#
loop_
_entity.id
_entity.type
_entity.pdbx_description
1 polymer ?
#
loop_
_entity_poly.entity_id
_entity_poly.type
_entity_poly.pdbx_seq_one_letter_code
_entity_poly.pdbx_strand_id
1 'polypeptide(L)'
;MVKTVFYDAPGGQRIGYAIAGGDELPVAGGRFVRRNGIPLWVYTVDGAPAVMWYQDGRTCVVSSRDVDVDTLLTLASSEAA
;
A
#
# COMPACT_ATOMS: atom_id res chain seq x y z
N MET A 1 13.04 -3.12 -10.11
CA MET A 1 12.89 -1.66 -10.41
C MET A 1 11.74 -1.12 -9.58
N VAL A 2 11.75 0.14 -9.14
CA VAL A 2 10.62 0.74 -8.41
C VAL A 2 10.04 1.89 -9.23
N LYS A 3 8.72 1.87 -9.47
CA LYS A 3 7.99 2.98 -10.09
C LYS A 3 7.07 3.59 -9.04
N THR A 4 7.22 4.88 -8.80
CA THR A 4 6.35 5.62 -7.87
C THR A 4 5.47 6.60 -8.64
N VAL A 5 4.17 6.57 -8.36
CA VAL A 5 3.20 7.57 -8.79
C VAL A 5 2.53 8.17 -7.56
N PHE A 6 1.84 9.29 -7.75
CA PHE A 6 1.13 9.96 -6.67
C PHE A 6 -0.33 10.11 -7.06
N TYR A 7 -1.21 9.72 -6.15
CA TYR A 7 -2.64 9.99 -6.26
C TYR A 7 -2.98 11.22 -5.43
N ASP A 8 -3.91 12.01 -5.93
CA ASP A 8 -4.57 13.06 -5.15
C ASP A 8 -5.84 12.48 -4.54
N ALA A 9 -5.99 12.64 -3.22
CA ALA A 9 -7.20 12.26 -2.50
C ALA A 9 -8.22 13.40 -2.48
N PRO A 10 -9.52 13.10 -2.29
CA PRO A 10 -10.54 14.13 -2.10
C PRO A 10 -10.21 15.02 -0.90
N GLY A 11 -9.77 16.24 -1.15
CA GLY A 11 -9.27 17.18 -0.13
C GLY A 11 -7.86 17.71 -0.38
N GLY A 12 -7.18 17.26 -1.45
CA GLY A 12 -5.86 17.75 -1.85
C GLY A 12 -4.70 17.04 -1.13
N GLN A 13 -4.98 15.97 -0.38
CA GLN A 13 -3.94 15.13 0.22
C GLN A 13 -3.24 14.28 -0.84
N ARG A 14 -1.95 14.00 -0.63
CA ARG A 14 -1.13 13.25 -1.60
C ARG A 14 -0.82 11.86 -1.07
N ILE A 15 -1.07 10.83 -1.88
CA ILE A 15 -0.77 9.43 -1.56
C ILE A 15 0.34 8.97 -2.49
N GLY A 16 1.47 8.54 -1.92
CA GLY A 16 2.52 7.87 -2.67
C GLY A 16 2.14 6.41 -2.93
N TYR A 17 2.21 5.98 -4.18
CA TYR A 17 2.01 4.60 -4.60
C TYR A 17 3.26 4.13 -5.31
N ALA A 18 3.90 3.08 -4.81
CA ALA A 18 5.11 2.52 -5.35
C ALA A 18 4.91 1.05 -5.72
N ILE A 19 5.29 0.69 -6.95
CA ILE A 19 5.36 -0.69 -7.41
C ILE A 19 6.83 -1.09 -7.45
N ALA A 20 7.19 -2.08 -6.64
CA ALA A 20 8.45 -2.79 -6.79
C ALA A 20 8.24 -3.99 -7.71
N GLY A 21 8.81 -3.92 -8.92
CA GLY A 21 8.86 -5.06 -9.83
C GLY A 21 10.00 -6.01 -9.47
N GLY A 22 9.69 -7.31 -9.44
CA GLY A 22 10.59 -8.40 -9.03
C GLY A 22 9.85 -9.43 -8.18
N ASP A 23 10.56 -10.41 -7.63
CA ASP A 23 10.01 -11.40 -6.72
C ASP A 23 9.33 -10.73 -5.50
N GLU A 24 8.40 -11.46 -4.88
CA GLU A 24 7.73 -11.03 -3.65
C GLU A 24 8.76 -10.60 -2.60
N LEU A 25 8.68 -9.34 -2.16
CA LEU A 25 9.51 -8.87 -1.07
C LEU A 25 9.09 -9.60 0.22
N PRO A 26 10.04 -10.17 0.98
CA PRO A 26 9.72 -10.86 2.21
C PRO A 26 9.06 -9.89 3.19
N VAL A 27 7.78 -10.11 3.46
CA VAL A 27 7.01 -9.39 4.48
C VAL A 27 7.38 -9.93 5.85
N ALA A 28 8.25 -9.21 6.56
CA ALA A 28 8.59 -9.48 7.96
C ALA A 28 8.00 -8.38 8.86
N GLY A 29 7.24 -8.79 9.88
CA GLY A 29 6.50 -7.86 10.73
C GLY A 29 5.30 -7.22 10.03
N GLY A 30 4.73 -6.18 10.66
CA GLY A 30 3.49 -5.53 10.20
C GLY A 30 2.22 -6.26 10.62
N ARG A 31 1.09 -5.54 10.63
CA ARG A 31 -0.22 -6.10 10.97
C ARG A 31 -0.87 -6.66 9.70
N PHE A 32 -1.15 -7.96 9.69
CA PHE A 32 -1.91 -8.60 8.63
C PHE A 32 -3.39 -8.21 8.70
N VAL A 33 -3.97 -7.87 7.54
CA VAL A 33 -5.39 -7.54 7.38
C VAL A 33 -5.88 -8.21 6.11
N ARG A 34 -7.09 -8.77 6.14
CA ARG A 34 -7.77 -9.28 4.94
C ARG A 34 -8.98 -8.39 4.64
N ARG A 35 -9.01 -7.76 3.46
CA ARG A 35 -10.12 -6.91 3.00
C ARG A 35 -10.57 -7.41 1.64
N ASN A 36 -11.85 -7.73 1.50
CA ASN A 36 -12.43 -8.29 0.26
C ASN A 36 -11.67 -9.53 -0.27
N GLY A 37 -11.15 -10.38 0.63
CA GLY A 37 -10.36 -11.57 0.27
C GLY A 37 -8.88 -11.31 -0.01
N ILE A 38 -8.48 -10.05 -0.21
CA ILE A 38 -7.13 -9.61 -0.54
C ILE A 38 -6.27 -9.57 0.73
N PRO A 39 -5.11 -10.26 0.77
CA PRO A 39 -4.16 -10.19 1.87
C PRO A 39 -3.36 -8.88 1.80
N LEU A 40 -3.42 -8.09 2.88
CA LEU A 40 -2.75 -6.80 3.01
C LEU A 40 -1.89 -6.80 4.27
N TRP A 41 -0.73 -6.14 4.21
CA TRP A 41 0.15 -5.94 5.36
C TRP A 41 0.29 -4.46 5.67
N VAL A 42 0.02 -4.09 6.90
CA VAL A 42 0.09 -2.72 7.38
C VAL A 42 1.38 -2.50 8.16
N TYR A 43 2.10 -1.43 7.80
CA TYR A 43 3.33 -0.98 8.43
C TYR A 43 3.22 0.47 8.87
N THR A 44 4.14 0.85 9.76
CA THR A 44 4.48 2.25 10.02
C THR A 44 5.94 2.45 9.62
N VAL A 45 6.20 3.32 8.66
CA VAL A 45 7.54 3.63 8.15
C VAL A 45 7.76 5.12 8.31
N ASP A 46 8.79 5.52 9.05
CA ASP A 46 9.11 6.94 9.35
C ASP A 46 7.89 7.75 9.86
N GLY A 47 7.06 7.11 10.70
CA GLY A 47 5.85 7.70 11.27
C GLY A 47 4.63 7.75 10.34
N ALA A 48 4.77 7.33 9.07
CA ALA A 48 3.68 7.26 8.11
C ALA A 48 3.11 5.83 8.01
N PRO A 49 1.79 5.64 7.92
CA PRO A 49 1.22 4.35 7.58
C PRO A 49 1.62 3.94 6.15
N ALA A 50 1.87 2.65 5.96
CA ALA A 50 2.07 2.04 4.66
C ALA A 50 1.28 0.73 4.58
N VAL A 51 0.72 0.42 3.42
CA VAL A 51 0.03 -0.84 3.13
C VAL A 51 0.71 -1.50 1.96
N MET A 52 1.07 -2.77 2.13
CA MET A 52 1.74 -3.59 1.13
C MET A 52 0.86 -4.79 0.75
N TRP A 53 0.92 -5.17 -0.52
CA TRP A 53 0.32 -6.39 -1.04
C TRP A 53 1.11 -6.95 -2.22
N TYR A 54 0.84 -8.20 -2.54
CA TYR A 54 1.43 -8.87 -3.69
C TYR A 54 0.35 -9.15 -4.74
N GLN A 55 0.62 -8.75 -5.98
CA GLN A 55 -0.30 -8.91 -7.11
C GLN A 55 0.51 -9.04 -8.40
N ASP A 56 0.11 -9.96 -9.27
CA ASP A 56 0.67 -10.14 -10.62
C ASP A 56 2.22 -10.17 -10.68
N GLY A 57 2.85 -10.86 -9.72
CA GLY A 57 4.30 -10.98 -9.69
C GLY A 57 5.04 -9.73 -9.20
N ARG A 58 4.37 -8.85 -8.44
CA ARG A 58 4.94 -7.58 -7.97
C ARG A 58 4.49 -7.27 -6.55
N THR A 59 5.39 -6.65 -5.79
CA THR A 59 5.04 -6.05 -4.51
C THR A 59 4.60 -4.61 -4.73
N CYS A 60 3.37 -4.32 -4.35
CA CYS A 60 2.77 -3.00 -4.41
C CYS A 60 2.69 -2.39 -3.01
N VAL A 61 2.94 -1.08 -2.92
CA VAL A 61 2.93 -0.34 -1.65
C VAL A 61 2.21 0.99 -1.84
N VAL A 62 1.31 1.31 -0.91
CA VAL A 62 0.78 2.67 -0.73
C VAL A 62 1.20 3.22 0.61
N SER A 63 1.54 4.50 0.65
CA SER A 63 1.83 5.22 1.89
C SER A 63 1.45 6.69 1.76
N SER A 64 1.06 7.28 2.88
CA SER A 64 0.81 8.71 2.97
C SER A 64 0.96 9.16 4.42
N ARG A 65 1.29 10.44 4.61
CA ARG A 65 1.26 11.10 5.92
C ARG A 65 -0.07 11.80 6.19
N ASP A 66 -0.84 12.03 5.14
CA ASP A 66 -1.99 12.94 5.16
C ASP A 66 -3.32 12.19 5.18
N VAL A 67 -3.31 10.87 4.98
CA VAL A 67 -4.51 10.01 5.07
C VAL A 67 -4.29 8.87 6.04
N ASP A 68 -5.39 8.40 6.63
CA ASP A 68 -5.35 7.31 7.60
C ASP A 68 -5.18 5.93 6.96
N VAL A 69 -4.90 4.94 7.82
CA VAL A 69 -4.68 3.56 7.39
C VAL A 69 -5.92 2.93 6.76
N ASP A 70 -7.13 3.33 7.12
CA ASP A 70 -8.36 2.75 6.56
C ASP A 70 -8.58 3.20 5.12
N THR A 71 -8.26 4.46 4.83
CA THR A 71 -8.22 5.01 3.47
C THR A 71 -7.20 4.27 2.61
N LEU A 72 -6.00 4.03 3.14
CA LEU A 72 -4.97 3.25 2.43
C LEU A 72 -5.38 1.79 2.20
N LEU A 73 -6.03 1.15 3.17
CA LEU A 73 -6.56 -0.22 3.01
C LEU A 73 -7.67 -0.29 1.95
N THR A 74 -8.54 0.73 1.89
CA THR A 74 -9.58 0.83 0.86
C THR A 74 -8.96 0.95 -0.52
N LEU A 75 -8.02 1.88 -0.71
CA LEU A 75 -7.31 2.07 -1.98
C LEU A 75 -6.52 0.82 -2.39
N ALA A 76 -5.78 0.21 -1.46
CA ALA A 76 -5.04 -1.02 -1.74
C ALA A 76 -5.99 -2.15 -2.18
N SER A 77 -7.15 -2.31 -1.51
CA SER A 77 -8.11 -3.33 -1.87
C SER A 77 -8.84 -3.07 -3.20
N SER A 78 -8.96 -1.82 -3.64
CA SER A 78 -9.54 -1.50 -4.95
C SER A 78 -8.56 -1.69 -6.09
N GLU A 79 -7.28 -1.38 -5.89
CA GLU A 79 -6.22 -1.60 -6.89
C GLU A 79 -5.87 -3.09 -7.06
N ALA A 80 -6.10 -3.89 -6.01
CA ALA A 80 -5.80 -5.31 -5.97
C ALA A 80 -6.97 -6.24 -6.36
N ALA A 81 -8.14 -5.68 -6.66
CA ALA A 81 -9.31 -6.39 -7.16
C ALA A 81 -9.25 -6.54 -8.69
#